data_AF-A0AAV4QE39-F1
#
_entry.id   AF-A0AAV4QE39-F1
#
_cell.length_a   1.000
_cell.length_b   1.000
_cell.length_c   1.000
_cell.angle_alpha   90.00
_cell.angle_beta   90.00
_cell.angle_gamma   90.00
#
_symmetry.space_group_name_H-M   'P 1'
#
loop_
_entity.id
_entity.type
_entity.pdbx_description
1 polymer ?
#
loop_
_entity_poly.entity_id
_entity_poly.type
_entity_poly.pdbx_seq_one_letter_code
_entity_poly.pdbx_strand_id
1 'polypeptide(L)'
;MHKREAKNIRDVWVLNYKQRWRLYKFWLESFIDKVNKYIPKLHQEIREGYRDLQNMRMVEDISVCRHALVVGMTITGAAKHRHIVQVLNPMIVIVEEAAEVLESHIVTSLAPGTEHLILIGDHQQLKPSPTVYELATKFGMNVSLFERMVENGLDCYKLEIQHRMRPEIASQLVPHIYTKLLNHESVKNMKI
;
A
#
# COMPACT_ATOMS: atom_id res chain seq x y z
N MET A 1 26.45 9.86 41.50
CA MET A 1 26.34 10.26 42.92
C MET A 1 25.32 9.32 43.55
N HIS A 2 25.55 8.78 44.76
CA HIS A 2 24.56 7.86 45.36
C HIS A 2 23.35 8.62 45.91
N LYS A 3 22.16 8.00 45.92
CA LYS A 3 20.91 8.62 46.37
C LYS A 3 20.96 9.18 47.80
N ARG A 4 21.78 8.59 48.69
CA ARG A 4 22.02 9.10 50.06
C ARG A 4 22.91 10.35 50.07
N GLU A 5 23.98 10.35 49.26
CA GLU A 5 24.89 11.49 49.06
C GLU A 5 24.12 12.70 48.50
N ALA A 6 23.29 12.49 47.48
CA ALA A 6 22.47 13.55 46.87
C ALA A 6 21.40 14.13 47.82
N LYS A 7 20.83 13.31 48.72
CA LYS A 7 19.83 13.77 49.71
C LYS A 7 20.41 14.60 50.85
N ASN A 8 21.70 14.44 51.14
CA ASN A 8 22.37 15.15 52.24
C ASN A 8 22.86 16.54 51.84
N ILE A 9 22.86 16.86 50.54
CA ILE A 9 23.22 18.19 50.02
C ILE A 9 22.04 19.13 50.26
N ARG A 10 22.23 20.14 51.12
CA ARG A 10 21.22 21.16 51.44
C ARG A 10 21.44 22.49 50.71
N ASP A 11 22.68 22.76 50.32
CA ASP A 11 23.07 23.97 49.60
C ASP A 11 23.97 23.58 48.40
N VAL A 12 23.55 23.97 47.20
CA VAL A 12 24.23 23.65 45.93
C VAL A 12 25.41 24.60 45.69
N TRP A 13 25.41 25.77 46.31
CA TRP A 13 26.44 26.80 46.12
C TRP A 13 27.76 26.44 46.80
N VAL A 14 27.71 25.61 47.85
CA VAL A 14 28.89 25.10 48.57
C VAL A 14 29.65 24.03 47.79
N LEU A 15 29.02 23.44 46.75
CA LEU A 15 29.64 22.38 45.95
C LEU A 15 30.62 22.92 44.91
N ASN A 16 31.71 22.19 44.69
CA ASN A 16 32.62 22.46 43.58
C ASN A 16 32.02 22.04 42.22
N TYR A 17 32.64 22.49 41.12
CA TYR A 17 32.16 22.24 39.75
C TYR A 17 31.89 20.75 39.44
N LYS A 18 32.82 19.86 39.83
CA LYS A 18 32.67 18.40 39.60
C LYS A 18 31.52 17.82 40.42
N GLN A 19 31.32 18.28 41.66
CA GLN A 19 30.22 17.84 42.53
C GLN A 19 28.85 18.32 42.01
N ARG A 20 28.75 19.56 41.52
CA ARG A 20 27.52 20.09 40.90
C ARG A 20 27.13 19.26 39.67
N TRP A 21 28.08 18.92 38.80
CA TRP A 21 27.81 18.04 37.65
C TRP A 21 27.37 16.63 38.05
N ARG A 22 28.00 16.05 39.09
CA ARG A 22 27.58 14.74 39.64
C ARG A 22 26.16 14.78 40.20
N LEU A 23 25.75 15.89 40.81
CA LEU A 23 24.41 16.10 41.34
C LEU A 23 23.38 16.32 40.22
N TYR A 24 23.71 17.17 39.24
CA TYR A 24 22.88 17.40 38.05
C TYR A 24 22.60 16.10 37.29
N LYS A 25 23.64 15.33 36.98
CA LYS A 25 23.50 14.03 36.30
C LYS A 25 22.60 13.08 37.09
N PHE A 26 22.76 13.02 38.42
CA PHE A 26 21.91 12.20 39.27
C PHE A 26 20.43 12.64 39.24
N TRP A 27 20.16 13.96 39.25
CA TRP A 27 18.79 14.47 39.13
C TRP A 27 18.19 14.20 37.76
N LEU A 28 18.98 14.37 36.69
CA LEU A 28 18.57 14.08 35.32
C LEU A 28 18.21 12.59 35.17
N GLU A 29 19.08 11.69 35.60
CA GLU A 29 18.83 10.23 35.60
C GLU A 29 17.59 9.89 36.44
N SER A 30 17.46 10.47 37.64
CA SER A 30 16.29 10.24 38.50
C SER A 30 14.99 10.77 37.90
N PHE A 31 15.03 11.85 37.13
CA PHE A 31 13.88 12.40 36.42
C PHE A 31 13.51 11.53 35.21
N ILE A 32 14.51 11.15 34.40
CA ILE A 32 14.31 10.24 33.27
C ILE A 32 13.74 8.89 33.76
N ASP A 33 14.25 8.33 34.86
CA ASP A 33 13.73 7.10 35.46
C ASP A 33 12.28 7.23 35.92
N LYS A 34 11.87 8.41 36.39
CA LYS A 34 10.46 8.66 36.73
C LYS A 34 9.61 8.69 35.46
N VAL A 35 10.02 9.48 34.47
CA VAL A 35 9.30 9.62 33.19
C VAL A 35 9.18 8.27 32.47
N ASN A 36 10.27 7.50 32.40
CA ASN A 36 10.31 6.17 31.79
C ASN A 36 9.42 5.13 32.49
N LYS A 37 8.97 5.39 33.73
CA LYS A 37 7.98 4.53 34.39
C LYS A 37 6.54 4.84 33.96
N TYR A 38 6.26 6.09 33.57
CA TYR A 38 4.92 6.51 33.18
C TYR A 38 4.68 6.39 31.67
N ILE A 39 5.69 6.68 30.84
CA ILE A 39 5.57 6.62 29.37
C ILE A 39 5.03 5.26 28.87
N PRO A 40 5.55 4.10 29.33
CA PRO A 40 5.08 2.81 28.83
C PRO A 40 3.59 2.59 29.07
N LYS A 41 3.08 3.02 30.23
CA LYS A 41 1.66 2.90 30.58
C LYS A 41 0.80 3.78 29.66
N LEU A 42 1.18 5.04 29.48
CA LEU A 42 0.47 5.96 28.57
C LEU A 42 0.52 5.47 27.11
N HIS A 43 1.68 4.99 26.65
CA HIS A 43 1.81 4.39 25.32
C HIS A 43 0.93 3.15 25.16
N GLN A 44 0.79 2.32 26.19
CA GLN A 44 -0.10 1.17 26.16
C GLN A 44 -1.57 1.60 26.07
N GLU A 45 -2.01 2.54 26.93
CA GLU A 45 -3.38 3.06 26.92
C GLU A 45 -3.75 3.68 25.56
N ILE A 46 -2.85 4.50 24.97
CA ILE A 46 -3.06 5.08 23.64
C ILE A 46 -3.13 3.99 22.57
N ARG A 47 -2.26 2.98 22.63
CA ARG A 47 -2.23 1.88 21.65
C ARG A 47 -3.52 1.06 21.71
N GLU A 48 -3.99 0.76 22.91
CA GLU A 48 -5.24 0.02 23.12
C GLU A 48 -6.43 0.83 22.61
N GLY A 49 -6.56 2.10 23.00
CA GLY A 49 -7.63 2.97 22.50
C GLY A 49 -7.62 3.15 20.98
N TYR A 50 -6.44 3.27 20.36
CA TYR A 50 -6.32 3.35 18.90
C TYR A 50 -6.71 2.04 18.22
N ARG A 51 -6.34 0.89 18.80
CA ARG A 51 -6.71 -0.44 18.28
C ARG A 51 -8.23 -0.63 18.32
N ASP A 52 -8.87 -0.24 19.41
CA ASP A 52 -10.32 -0.34 19.55
C ASP A 52 -11.05 0.55 18.54
N LEU A 53 -10.58 1.78 18.35
CA LEU A 53 -11.11 2.68 17.32
C LEU A 53 -10.96 2.10 15.91
N GLN A 54 -9.81 1.51 15.58
CA GLN A 54 -9.60 0.87 14.29
C GLN A 54 -10.53 -0.35 14.09
N ASN A 55 -10.73 -1.16 15.14
CA ASN A 55 -11.65 -2.29 15.09
C ASN A 55 -13.10 -1.82 14.85
N MET A 56 -13.54 -0.75 15.52
CA MET A 56 -14.90 -0.21 15.33
C MET A 56 -15.10 0.30 13.91
N ARG A 57 -14.15 1.07 13.37
CA ARG A 57 -14.19 1.55 11.97
C ARG A 57 -14.21 0.40 10.98
N MET A 58 -13.41 -0.64 11.21
CA MET A 58 -13.40 -1.82 10.37
C MET A 58 -14.75 -2.54 10.35
N VAL A 59 -15.42 -2.67 11.49
CA VAL A 59 -16.76 -3.26 11.57
C VAL A 59 -17.78 -2.41 10.81
N GLU A 60 -17.71 -1.09 10.94
CA GLU A 60 -18.55 -0.15 10.19
C GLU A 60 -18.32 -0.28 8.68
N ASP A 61 -17.07 -0.24 8.22
CA ASP A 61 -16.69 -0.38 6.81
C ASP A 61 -17.21 -1.71 6.23
N ILE A 62 -17.02 -2.83 6.94
CA ILE A 62 -17.52 -4.14 6.52
C ILE A 62 -19.05 -4.13 6.42
N SER A 63 -19.73 -3.51 7.38
CA SER A 63 -21.20 -3.40 7.36
C SER A 63 -21.69 -2.64 6.12
N VAL A 64 -21.07 -1.49 5.82
CA VAL A 64 -21.40 -0.71 4.63
C VAL A 64 -21.12 -1.49 3.35
N CYS A 65 -19.93 -2.09 3.23
CA CYS A 65 -19.54 -2.86 2.05
C CYS A 65 -20.44 -4.07 1.80
N ARG A 66 -20.95 -4.75 2.84
CA ARG A 66 -21.86 -5.90 2.69
C ARG A 66 -23.19 -5.56 2.03
N HIS A 67 -23.63 -4.30 2.12
CA HIS A 67 -24.86 -3.84 1.48
C HIS A 67 -24.63 -3.28 0.06
N ALA A 68 -23.37 -3.12 -0.34
CA ALA A 68 -23.02 -2.64 -1.68
C ALA A 68 -22.99 -3.81 -2.68
N LEU A 69 -23.47 -3.54 -3.91
CA LEU A 69 -23.38 -4.50 -5.02
C LEU A 69 -21.93 -4.61 -5.55
N VAL A 70 -21.22 -3.48 -5.57
CA VAL A 70 -19.84 -3.37 -6.05
C VAL A 70 -19.04 -2.57 -5.04
N VAL A 71 -17.87 -3.10 -4.67
CA VAL A 71 -16.91 -2.42 -3.79
C VAL A 71 -15.67 -2.10 -4.63
N GLY A 72 -15.44 -0.81 -4.87
CA GLY A 72 -14.24 -0.33 -5.56
C GLY A 72 -13.12 -0.04 -4.59
N MET A 73 -11.90 -0.50 -4.91
CA MET A 73 -10.69 -0.24 -4.13
C MET A 73 -9.52 0.01 -5.08
N THR A 74 -8.60 0.90 -4.70
CA THR A 74 -7.28 0.92 -5.34
C THR A 74 -6.53 -0.35 -4.99
N ILE A 75 -5.59 -0.79 -5.83
CA ILE A 75 -4.82 -2.01 -5.57
C ILE A 75 -4.01 -1.93 -4.27
N THR A 76 -3.39 -0.78 -4.00
CA THR A 76 -2.70 -0.53 -2.73
C THR A 76 -3.67 -0.52 -1.55
N GLY A 77 -4.89 -0.01 -1.76
CA GLY A 77 -5.99 -0.08 -0.81
C GLY A 77 -6.40 -1.51 -0.49
N ALA A 78 -6.60 -2.35 -1.52
CA ALA A 78 -6.96 -3.76 -1.36
C ALA A 78 -5.88 -4.54 -0.61
N ALA A 79 -4.60 -4.33 -0.93
CA ALA A 79 -3.48 -4.93 -0.21
C ALA A 79 -3.41 -4.48 1.26
N LYS A 80 -3.60 -3.18 1.53
CA LYS A 80 -3.61 -2.61 2.89
C LYS A 80 -4.80 -3.10 3.73
N HIS A 81 -5.97 -3.18 3.10
CA HIS A 81 -7.23 -3.56 3.73
C HIS A 81 -7.61 -5.02 3.42
N ARG A 82 -6.60 -5.89 3.27
CA ARG A 82 -6.77 -7.32 2.97
C ARG A 82 -7.75 -8.02 3.90
N HIS A 83 -7.81 -7.62 5.16
CA HIS A 83 -8.78 -8.16 6.13
C HIS A 83 -10.23 -7.89 5.73
N ILE A 84 -10.55 -6.71 5.18
CA ILE A 84 -11.89 -6.39 4.68
C ILE A 84 -12.22 -7.30 3.50
N VAL A 85 -11.31 -7.42 2.54
CA VAL A 85 -11.50 -8.28 1.36
C VAL A 85 -11.71 -9.74 1.76
N GLN A 86 -10.95 -10.23 2.75
CA GLN A 86 -11.12 -11.58 3.29
C GLN A 86 -12.47 -11.79 3.99
N VAL A 87 -12.97 -10.80 4.72
CA VAL A 87 -14.27 -10.89 5.42
C VAL A 87 -15.46 -10.72 4.47
N LEU A 88 -15.31 -9.90 3.43
CA LEU A 88 -16.30 -9.76 2.36
C LEU A 88 -16.35 -11.01 1.48
N ASN A 89 -15.21 -11.68 1.31
CA ASN A 89 -15.05 -12.93 0.58
C ASN A 89 -15.70 -12.90 -0.83
N PRO A 90 -15.31 -11.95 -1.70
CA PRO A 90 -15.95 -11.78 -3.01
C PRO A 90 -15.68 -12.98 -3.92
N MET A 91 -16.75 -13.49 -4.56
CA MET A 91 -16.66 -14.55 -5.56
C MET A 91 -16.05 -14.08 -6.88
N ILE A 92 -16.26 -12.80 -7.24
CA ILE A 92 -15.76 -12.20 -8.48
C ILE A 92 -14.86 -11.02 -8.12
N VAL A 93 -13.66 -11.01 -8.67
CA VAL A 93 -12.69 -9.90 -8.55
C VAL A 93 -12.32 -9.41 -9.95
N ILE A 94 -12.45 -8.10 -10.16
CA ILE A 94 -12.06 -7.44 -11.40
C ILE A 94 -10.86 -6.54 -11.08
N VAL A 95 -9.77 -6.70 -11.81
CA VAL A 95 -8.57 -5.87 -11.69
C VAL A 95 -8.37 -5.11 -12.99
N GLU A 96 -8.47 -3.79 -12.89
CA GLU A 96 -8.18 -2.87 -13.98
C GLU A 96 -6.70 -2.46 -13.96
N GLU A 97 -6.17 -2.05 -15.12
CA GLU A 97 -4.74 -1.80 -15.34
C GLU A 97 -3.82 -2.97 -14.92
N ALA A 98 -4.31 -4.21 -14.94
CA ALA A 98 -3.64 -5.38 -14.37
C ALA A 98 -2.22 -5.64 -14.93
N ALA A 99 -1.92 -5.13 -16.12
CA ALA A 99 -0.61 -5.21 -16.74
C ALA A 99 0.47 -4.33 -16.08
N GLU A 100 0.08 -3.25 -15.38
CA GLU A 100 0.97 -2.32 -14.66
C GLU A 100 1.17 -2.72 -13.18
N VAL A 101 0.52 -3.80 -12.75
CA VAL A 101 0.39 -4.14 -11.33
C VAL A 101 1.31 -5.28 -10.95
N LEU A 102 2.03 -5.11 -9.83
CA LEU A 102 2.82 -6.18 -9.23
C LEU A 102 1.92 -7.37 -8.91
N GLU A 103 2.32 -8.55 -9.36
CA GLU A 103 1.62 -9.80 -9.09
C GLU A 103 1.30 -9.98 -7.60
N SER A 104 2.26 -9.65 -6.73
CA SER A 104 2.11 -9.76 -5.28
C SER A 104 0.92 -8.97 -4.74
N HIS A 105 0.62 -7.80 -5.32
CA HIS A 105 -0.54 -7.01 -4.92
C HIS A 105 -1.87 -7.63 -5.35
N ILE A 106 -1.92 -8.25 -6.54
CA ILE A 106 -3.12 -8.96 -6.99
C ILE A 106 -3.35 -10.18 -6.12
N VAL A 107 -2.34 -11.03 -5.93
CA VAL A 107 -2.44 -12.27 -5.15
C VAL A 107 -2.87 -12.00 -3.71
N THR A 108 -2.31 -10.98 -3.07
CA THR A 108 -2.68 -10.61 -1.69
C THR A 108 -4.08 -10.02 -1.57
N SER A 109 -4.67 -9.56 -2.67
CA SER A 109 -6.02 -9.00 -2.73
C SER A 109 -7.10 -10.05 -3.05
N LEU A 110 -6.73 -11.32 -3.28
CA LEU A 110 -7.71 -12.40 -3.49
C LEU A 110 -8.19 -12.96 -2.15
N ALA A 111 -9.48 -13.32 -2.10
CA ALA A 111 -10.06 -14.00 -0.95
C ALA A 111 -10.15 -15.52 -1.22
N PRO A 112 -10.20 -16.37 -0.17
CA PRO A 112 -10.34 -17.81 -0.35
C PRO A 112 -11.57 -18.23 -1.17
N GLY A 113 -12.66 -17.45 -1.11
CA GLY A 113 -13.87 -17.68 -1.90
C GLY A 113 -13.88 -17.01 -3.26
N THR A 114 -12.77 -16.46 -3.76
CA THR A 114 -12.71 -15.93 -5.13
C THR A 114 -12.73 -17.07 -6.13
N GLU A 115 -13.77 -17.11 -6.96
CA GLU A 115 -14.01 -18.13 -8.00
C GLU A 115 -13.67 -17.60 -9.39
N HIS A 116 -13.86 -16.30 -9.62
CA HIS A 116 -13.60 -15.65 -10.90
C HIS A 116 -12.69 -14.43 -10.74
N LEU A 117 -11.53 -14.46 -11.39
CA LEU A 117 -10.60 -13.33 -11.48
C LEU A 117 -10.59 -12.82 -12.92
N ILE A 118 -11.01 -11.58 -13.12
CA ILE A 118 -11.02 -10.90 -14.42
C ILE A 118 -9.90 -9.87 -14.40
N LEU A 119 -8.90 -10.06 -15.26
CA LEU A 119 -7.76 -9.15 -15.39
C LEU A 119 -7.92 -8.34 -16.68
N ILE A 120 -8.01 -7.03 -16.55
CA ILE A 120 -8.11 -6.09 -17.67
C ILE A 120 -6.82 -5.27 -17.68
N GLY A 121 -6.09 -5.29 -18.79
CA GLY A 121 -4.86 -4.54 -18.92
C GLY A 121 -4.25 -4.68 -20.30
N ASP A 122 -3.16 -3.96 -20.52
CA ASP A 122 -2.40 -4.00 -21.76
C ASP A 122 -0.92 -4.29 -21.50
N HIS A 123 -0.52 -5.54 -21.71
CA HIS A 123 0.86 -6.00 -21.52
C HIS A 123 1.85 -5.43 -22.55
N GLN A 124 1.37 -4.73 -23.59
CA GLN A 124 2.22 -4.01 -24.56
C GLN A 124 2.51 -2.57 -24.14
N GLN A 125 1.93 -2.10 -23.01
CA GLN A 125 2.16 -0.77 -22.45
C GLN A 125 3.11 -0.83 -21.24
N LEU A 126 2.76 -0.11 -20.15
CA LEU A 126 3.59 -0.02 -18.95
C LEU A 126 3.60 -1.36 -18.20
N LYS A 127 4.79 -1.73 -17.72
CA LYS A 127 5.02 -2.86 -16.83
C LYS A 127 5.10 -2.40 -15.38
N PRO A 128 4.82 -3.26 -14.39
CA PRO A 128 5.01 -2.92 -13.00
C PRO A 128 6.47 -2.55 -12.71
N SER A 129 6.65 -1.50 -11.93
CA SER A 129 7.97 -0.99 -11.55
C SER A 129 8.21 -1.22 -10.06
N PRO A 130 8.99 -2.25 -9.66
CA PRO A 130 9.41 -2.41 -8.27
C PRO A 130 10.41 -1.32 -7.87
N THR A 131 10.40 -0.90 -6.60
CA THR A 131 11.28 0.16 -6.08
C THR A 131 12.77 -0.16 -6.24
N VAL A 132 13.11 -1.45 -6.22
CA VAL A 132 14.50 -1.92 -6.37
C VAL A 132 14.67 -2.50 -7.77
N TYR A 133 15.50 -1.86 -8.58
CA TYR A 133 15.75 -2.26 -9.98
C TYR A 133 16.27 -3.70 -10.14
N GLU A 134 17.07 -4.17 -9.18
CA GLU A 134 17.56 -5.56 -9.19
C GLU A 134 16.42 -6.58 -9.05
N LEU A 135 15.34 -6.23 -8.35
CA LEU A 135 14.16 -7.09 -8.22
C LEU A 135 13.42 -7.24 -9.54
N ALA A 136 13.33 -6.17 -10.33
CA ALA A 136 12.80 -6.25 -11.69
C ALA A 136 13.68 -7.17 -12.56
N THR A 137 14.98 -6.87 -12.62
CA THR A 137 15.87 -7.45 -13.63
C THR A 137 16.37 -8.86 -13.32
N LYS A 138 16.70 -9.16 -12.06
CA LYS A 138 17.26 -10.47 -11.67
C LYS A 138 16.19 -11.46 -11.22
N PHE A 139 15.05 -10.96 -10.72
CA PHE A 139 14.00 -11.79 -10.12
C PHE A 139 12.66 -11.71 -10.86
N GLY A 140 12.56 -10.95 -11.96
CA GLY A 140 11.36 -10.88 -12.79
C GLY A 140 10.17 -10.22 -12.10
N MET A 141 10.37 -9.40 -11.06
CA MET A 141 9.26 -8.75 -10.35
C MET A 141 8.55 -7.67 -11.17
N ASN A 142 9.06 -7.33 -12.36
CA ASN A 142 8.39 -6.45 -13.32
C ASN A 142 7.47 -7.19 -14.31
N VAL A 143 7.29 -8.50 -14.16
CA VAL A 143 6.29 -9.26 -14.91
C VAL A 143 4.99 -9.24 -14.10
N SER A 144 3.92 -8.72 -14.69
CA SER A 144 2.60 -8.71 -14.04
C SER A 144 1.96 -10.10 -14.05
N LEU A 145 0.99 -10.32 -13.16
CA LEU A 145 0.18 -11.55 -13.21
C LEU A 145 -0.51 -11.70 -14.57
N PHE A 146 -1.00 -10.58 -15.13
CA PHE A 146 -1.63 -10.54 -16.43
C PHE A 146 -0.66 -11.03 -17.52
N GLU A 147 0.52 -10.42 -17.62
CA GLU A 147 1.54 -10.78 -18.61
C GLU A 147 1.92 -12.26 -18.50
N ARG A 148 2.18 -12.72 -17.27
CA ARG A 148 2.55 -14.13 -17.02
C ARG A 148 1.46 -15.12 -17.42
N MET A 149 0.18 -14.78 -17.23
CA MET A 149 -0.93 -15.66 -17.65
C MET A 149 -1.00 -15.76 -19.17
N VAL A 150 -0.83 -14.64 -19.88
CA VAL A 150 -0.78 -14.61 -21.35
C VAL A 150 0.41 -15.43 -21.87
N GLU A 151 1.60 -15.25 -21.31
CA GLU A 151 2.80 -16.01 -21.70
C GLU A 151 2.67 -17.51 -21.45
N ASN A 152 1.89 -17.92 -20.45
CA ASN A 152 1.59 -19.32 -20.15
C ASN A 152 0.45 -19.90 -21.01
N GLY A 153 -0.03 -19.18 -22.01
CA GLY A 153 -1.02 -19.66 -22.97
C GLY A 153 -2.47 -19.54 -22.51
N LEU A 154 -2.76 -18.70 -21.52
CA LEU A 154 -4.15 -18.36 -21.18
C LEU A 154 -4.75 -17.45 -22.25
N ASP A 155 -5.99 -17.73 -22.66
CA ASP A 155 -6.68 -16.97 -23.70
C ASP A 155 -6.83 -15.50 -23.31
N CYS A 156 -6.27 -14.61 -24.14
CA CYS A 156 -6.36 -13.17 -23.96
C CYS A 156 -7.17 -12.54 -25.10
N TYR A 157 -8.33 -11.99 -24.76
CA TYR A 157 -9.18 -11.28 -25.72
C TYR A 157 -8.71 -9.84 -25.87
N LYS A 158 -8.34 -9.43 -27.09
CA LYS A 158 -7.91 -8.07 -27.41
C LYS A 158 -9.05 -7.26 -28.02
N LEU A 159 -9.31 -6.07 -27.46
CA LEU A 159 -10.21 -5.11 -28.08
C LEU A 159 -9.45 -4.34 -29.17
N GLU A 160 -9.81 -4.55 -30.43
CA GLU A 160 -9.07 -4.01 -31.57
C GLU A 160 -9.59 -2.65 -32.06
N ILE A 161 -10.77 -2.21 -31.63
CA ILE A 161 -11.40 -0.97 -32.10
C ILE A 161 -11.17 0.14 -31.07
N GLN A 162 -10.46 1.20 -31.48
CA GLN A 162 -10.21 2.37 -30.65
C GLN A 162 -11.21 3.48 -30.94
N HIS A 163 -11.65 4.15 -29.87
CA HIS A 163 -12.68 5.20 -29.90
C HIS A 163 -12.17 6.58 -29.43
N ARG A 164 -10.87 6.71 -29.12
CA ARG A 164 -10.31 7.88 -28.43
C ARG A 164 -9.59 8.85 -29.37
N MET A 165 -8.63 8.36 -30.14
CA MET A 165 -7.67 9.18 -30.89
C MET A 165 -8.05 9.28 -32.37
N ARG A 166 -7.61 10.36 -33.03
CA ARG A 166 -7.78 10.49 -34.49
C ARG A 166 -6.93 9.44 -35.24
N PRO A 167 -7.35 9.01 -36.45
CA PRO A 167 -6.61 8.03 -37.24
C PRO A 167 -5.13 8.35 -37.46
N GLU A 168 -4.77 9.63 -37.60
CA GLU A 168 -3.39 10.07 -37.86
C GLU A 168 -2.47 9.89 -36.64
N ILE A 169 -3.04 9.90 -35.43
CA ILE A 169 -2.32 9.57 -34.19
C ILE A 169 -2.26 8.06 -34.03
N ALA A 170 -3.38 7.37 -34.27
CA ALA A 170 -3.46 5.91 -34.17
C ALA A 170 -2.47 5.20 -35.10
N SER A 171 -2.26 5.74 -36.30
CA SER A 171 -1.31 5.20 -37.27
C SER A 171 0.14 5.27 -36.81
N GLN A 172 0.47 6.09 -35.81
CA GLN A 172 1.82 6.10 -35.23
C GLN A 172 2.07 4.91 -34.28
N LEU A 173 1.00 4.31 -33.73
CA LEU A 173 1.13 3.17 -32.81
C LEU A 173 1.19 1.82 -33.55
N VAL A 174 0.80 1.78 -34.82
CA VAL A 174 0.77 0.58 -35.67
C VAL A 174 1.83 0.72 -36.77
N PRO A 175 2.77 -0.22 -36.96
CA PRO A 175 2.88 -1.53 -36.31
C PRO A 175 3.78 -1.55 -35.06
N HIS A 176 4.25 -0.39 -34.59
CA HIS A 176 5.33 -0.30 -33.60
C HIS A 176 4.99 -0.87 -32.22
N ILE A 177 3.79 -0.58 -31.70
CA ILE A 177 3.30 -1.08 -30.42
C ILE A 177 2.28 -2.19 -30.67
N TYR A 178 1.34 -1.95 -31.58
CA TYR A 178 0.25 -2.88 -31.89
C TYR A 178 0.37 -3.40 -33.31
N THR A 179 0.11 -4.69 -33.51
CA THR A 179 0.01 -5.30 -34.85
C THR A 179 -1.24 -4.82 -35.60
N LYS A 180 -2.35 -4.62 -34.88
CA LYS A 180 -3.63 -4.17 -35.43
C LYS A 180 -4.37 -3.31 -34.41
N LEU A 181 -4.81 -2.13 -34.85
CA LEU A 181 -5.67 -1.22 -34.10
C LEU A 181 -6.57 -0.46 -35.08
N LEU A 182 -7.86 -0.77 -35.07
CA LEU A 182 -8.87 -0.23 -35.96
C LEU A 182 -9.48 1.05 -35.38
N ASN A 183 -9.79 2.01 -36.26
CA ASN A 183 -10.43 3.25 -35.86
C ASN A 183 -11.95 3.13 -35.95
N HIS A 184 -12.65 3.42 -34.85
CA HIS A 184 -14.11 3.55 -34.88
C HIS A 184 -14.54 4.74 -35.75
N GLU A 185 -15.76 4.71 -36.30
CA GLU A 185 -16.25 5.79 -37.18
C GLU A 185 -16.32 7.14 -36.47
N SER A 186 -16.56 7.14 -35.16
CA SER A 186 -16.64 8.35 -34.32
C SER A 186 -15.37 9.20 -34.31
N VAL A 187 -14.20 8.63 -34.57
CA VAL A 187 -12.92 9.35 -34.53
C VAL A 187 -12.45 9.86 -35.90
N LYS A 188 -13.08 9.42 -37.00
CA LYS A 188 -12.63 9.76 -38.35
C LYS A 188 -12.98 11.19 -38.76
N ASN A 189 -14.07 11.73 -38.23
CA ASN A 189 -14.62 13.04 -38.61
C ASN A 189 -14.66 14.03 -37.43
N MET A 190 -13.74 13.90 -36.47
CA MET A 190 -13.65 14.86 -35.36
C MET A 190 -13.34 16.26 -35.90
N LYS A 191 -14.30 17.18 -35.74
CA LYS A 191 -14.10 18.60 -36.06
C LYS A 191 -13.16 19.21 -35.02
N ILE A 192 -12.24 20.06 -35.50
CA ILE A 192 -11.33 20.87 -34.67
C ILE A 192 -12.15 21.91 -33.90
#